data_AF-A0A1I0RS75-F1
#
_entry.id   AF-A0A1I0RS75-F1
#
_cell.length_a   1.000
_cell.length_b   1.000
_cell.length_c   1.000
_cell.angle_alpha   90.00
_cell.angle_beta   90.00
_cell.angle_gamma   90.00
#
_symmetry.space_group_name_H-M   'P 1'
#
loop_
_entity.id
_entity.type
_entity.pdbx_description
1 polymer ?
#
loop_
_entity_poly.entity_id
_entity_poly.type
_entity_poly.pdbx_seq_one_letter_code
_entity_poly.pdbx_strand_id
1 'polypeptide(L)'
;MAETAQNITKCFDSAADAQARAANIGASADEETRAVLTNLYLNAEPDVEALRGLGKDRLDQVLRTADDKFNHTTLLNEAVRQANYRWTKALLDAGADPNASGSLMAYTASDNIWHPKTSPLHLFQDGSPAVPFLELYLDYGGALDTTGGGGYNNNPLINAPFKNLAAQVFLLERSANGWLTSLPESSRAFRRTMFGKYITGGLSADYNETMYTFVIRDLFRMPQSDSYRTMVHDVYLDLLERESDSSGPEARHHLWTLQRVVGAMIDKGHITPSARMTELLTTHAVPDSEGGWVTPKGQLHQNYDDPRQGSVLGTELW
;
A
#
# COMPACT_ATOMS: atom_id res chain seq x y z
N MET A 1 -15.27 11.62 1.10
CA MET A 1 -14.62 10.29 1.08
C MET A 1 -15.60 9.13 1.29
N ALA A 2 -16.51 9.17 2.28
CA ALA A 2 -17.51 8.10 2.47
C ALA A 2 -18.43 7.86 1.25
N GLU A 3 -18.74 8.92 0.48
CA GLU A 3 -19.54 8.83 -0.76
C GLU A 3 -18.80 8.10 -1.89
N THR A 4 -17.47 8.26 -2.00
CA THR A 4 -16.62 7.53 -2.95
C THR A 4 -16.58 6.02 -2.65
N ALA A 5 -16.62 5.64 -1.37
CA ALA A 5 -16.61 4.23 -0.96
C ALA A 5 -17.94 3.50 -1.29
N GLN A 6 -19.07 4.21 -1.34
CA GLN A 6 -20.36 3.62 -1.73
C GLN A 6 -20.40 3.26 -3.22
N ASN A 7 -19.71 4.02 -4.06
CA ASN A 7 -19.69 3.81 -5.52
C ASN A 7 -18.78 2.65 -5.98
N ILE A 8 -18.05 2.01 -5.07
CA ILE A 8 -17.13 0.90 -5.38
C ILE A 8 -17.54 -0.41 -4.71
N THR A 9 -18.67 -0.41 -3.99
CA THR A 9 -19.19 -1.62 -3.35
C THR A 9 -19.48 -2.68 -4.40
N LYS A 10 -18.90 -3.86 -4.23
CA LYS A 10 -19.10 -5.05 -5.06
C LYS A 10 -20.22 -5.87 -4.42
N CYS A 11 -21.31 -6.07 -5.16
CA CYS A 11 -22.45 -6.85 -4.71
C CYS A 11 -22.92 -7.79 -5.82
N PHE A 12 -23.65 -8.82 -5.42
CA PHE A 12 -24.29 -9.74 -6.35
C PHE A 12 -25.68 -9.21 -6.73
N ASP A 13 -26.03 -9.36 -8.01
CA ASP A 13 -27.34 -8.97 -8.53
C ASP A 13 -28.45 -9.96 -8.13
N SER A 14 -28.07 -11.18 -7.70
CA SER A 14 -29.02 -12.24 -7.36
C SER A 14 -28.79 -12.80 -5.96
N ALA A 15 -29.88 -13.07 -5.25
CA ALA A 15 -29.86 -13.75 -3.95
C ALA A 15 -29.28 -15.16 -4.05
N ALA A 16 -29.50 -15.86 -5.16
CA ALA A 16 -28.98 -17.21 -5.37
C ALA A 16 -27.45 -17.21 -5.44
N ASP A 17 -26.83 -16.26 -6.14
CA ASP A 17 -25.38 -16.17 -6.24
C ASP A 17 -24.75 -15.75 -4.90
N ALA A 18 -25.38 -14.81 -4.20
CA ALA A 18 -24.96 -14.40 -2.85
C ALA A 18 -25.00 -15.58 -1.87
N GLN A 19 -26.08 -16.37 -1.88
CA GLN A 19 -26.23 -17.58 -1.05
C GLN A 19 -25.20 -18.64 -1.42
N ALA A 20 -24.99 -18.90 -2.71
CA ALA A 20 -23.98 -19.86 -3.17
C ALA A 20 -22.57 -19.44 -2.74
N ARG A 21 -22.24 -18.14 -2.83
CA ARG A 21 -20.96 -17.60 -2.35
C ARG A 21 -20.82 -17.72 -0.84
N ALA A 22 -21.86 -17.39 -0.08
CA ALA A 22 -21.88 -17.50 1.38
C ALA A 22 -21.73 -18.95 1.84
N ALA A 23 -22.40 -19.90 1.18
CA ALA A 23 -22.27 -21.32 1.46
C ALA A 23 -20.85 -21.85 1.19
N ASN A 24 -20.22 -21.40 0.11
CA ASN A 24 -18.84 -21.78 -0.20
C ASN A 24 -17.83 -21.19 0.80
N ILE A 25 -17.88 -19.89 1.07
CA ILE A 25 -16.92 -19.20 1.97
C ILE A 25 -17.13 -19.57 3.44
N GLY A 26 -18.40 -19.74 3.85
CA GLY A 26 -18.81 -20.13 5.19
C GLY A 26 -19.10 -21.63 5.31
N ALA A 27 -18.36 -22.48 4.62
CA ALA A 27 -18.58 -23.94 4.65
C ALA A 27 -18.46 -24.51 6.08
N SER A 28 -17.60 -23.90 6.91
CA SER A 28 -17.42 -24.21 8.33
C SER A 28 -18.30 -23.39 9.28
N ALA A 29 -19.12 -22.49 8.75
CA ALA A 29 -19.93 -21.56 9.53
C ALA A 29 -21.35 -22.12 9.79
N ASP A 30 -22.01 -21.58 10.81
CA ASP A 30 -23.41 -21.88 11.05
C ASP A 30 -24.35 -21.08 10.12
N GLU A 31 -25.64 -21.35 10.21
CA GLU A 31 -26.64 -20.75 9.34
C GLU A 31 -26.79 -19.25 9.56
N GLU A 32 -26.66 -18.79 10.81
CA GLU A 32 -26.72 -17.36 11.14
C GLU A 32 -25.56 -16.59 10.50
N THR A 33 -24.34 -17.13 10.58
CA THR A 33 -23.16 -16.54 9.95
C THR A 33 -23.26 -16.55 8.42
N ARG A 34 -23.81 -17.61 7.82
CA ARG A 34 -24.08 -17.65 6.37
C ARG A 34 -25.15 -16.65 5.92
N ALA A 35 -26.18 -16.43 6.75
CA ALA A 35 -27.20 -15.42 6.48
C ALA A 35 -26.58 -14.00 6.48
N VAL A 36 -25.68 -13.71 7.43
CA VAL A 36 -24.93 -12.45 7.47
C VAL A 36 -24.07 -12.25 6.22
N LEU A 37 -23.32 -13.29 5.80
CA LEU A 37 -22.55 -13.24 4.55
C LEU A 37 -23.44 -12.96 3.34
N THR A 38 -24.60 -13.60 3.26
CA THR A 38 -25.55 -13.39 2.16
C THR A 38 -26.04 -11.94 2.12
N ASN A 39 -26.42 -11.39 3.27
CA ASN A 39 -26.86 -9.99 3.38
C ASN A 39 -25.76 -9.00 3.01
N LEU A 40 -24.53 -9.27 3.44
CA LEU A 40 -23.34 -8.49 3.06
C LEU A 40 -23.12 -8.52 1.54
N TYR A 41 -23.20 -9.69 0.91
CA TYR A 41 -23.02 -9.86 -0.53
C TYR A 41 -24.13 -9.22 -1.37
N LEU A 42 -25.32 -9.04 -0.79
CA LEU A 42 -26.43 -8.30 -1.39
C LEU A 42 -26.39 -6.80 -1.08
N ASN A 43 -25.40 -6.34 -0.30
CA ASN A 43 -25.35 -4.97 0.21
C ASN A 43 -26.66 -4.53 0.91
N ALA A 44 -27.29 -5.46 1.64
CA ALA A 44 -28.44 -5.13 2.50
C ALA A 44 -28.01 -4.17 3.62
N GLU A 45 -28.94 -3.42 4.21
CA GLU A 45 -28.62 -2.53 5.33
C GLU A 45 -28.15 -3.36 6.55
N PRO A 46 -26.96 -3.11 7.12
CA PRO A 46 -26.47 -3.88 8.26
C PRO A 46 -27.18 -3.50 9.55
N ASP A 47 -27.57 -4.49 10.34
CA ASP A 47 -28.13 -4.32 11.69
C ASP A 47 -27.03 -4.58 12.74
N VAL A 48 -26.49 -3.50 13.32
CA VAL A 48 -25.39 -3.57 14.30
C VAL A 48 -25.80 -4.32 15.58
N GLU A 49 -27.04 -4.20 16.03
CA GLU A 49 -27.50 -4.91 17.24
C GLU A 49 -27.64 -6.41 16.98
N ALA A 50 -28.16 -6.79 15.82
CA ALA A 50 -28.19 -8.18 15.40
C ALA A 50 -26.77 -8.76 15.26
N LEU A 51 -25.83 -8.00 14.67
CA LEU A 51 -24.42 -8.42 14.57
C LEU A 51 -23.77 -8.58 15.95
N ARG A 52 -24.05 -7.67 16.89
CA ARG A 52 -23.57 -7.78 18.28
C ARG A 52 -24.15 -9.02 18.97
N GLY A 53 -25.42 -9.34 18.68
CA GLY A 53 -26.10 -10.54 19.18
C GLY A 53 -25.47 -11.86 18.73
N LEU A 54 -24.72 -11.89 17.62
CA LEU A 54 -23.98 -13.09 17.19
C LEU A 54 -22.86 -13.45 18.18
N GLY A 55 -22.28 -12.45 18.85
CA GLY A 55 -21.15 -12.61 19.76
C GLY A 55 -19.79 -12.62 19.06
N LYS A 56 -18.75 -12.30 19.85
CA LYS A 56 -17.38 -12.10 19.37
C LYS A 56 -16.80 -13.33 18.64
N ASP A 57 -17.03 -14.52 19.18
CA ASP A 57 -16.50 -15.77 18.62
C ASP A 57 -16.93 -16.01 17.17
N ARG A 58 -18.15 -15.59 16.81
CA ARG A 58 -18.67 -15.69 15.43
C ARG A 58 -18.17 -14.56 14.54
N LEU A 59 -18.11 -13.34 15.06
CA LEU A 59 -17.60 -12.18 14.32
C LEU A 59 -16.13 -12.38 13.89
N ASP A 60 -15.33 -12.98 14.77
CA ASP A 60 -13.90 -13.22 14.55
C ASP A 60 -13.61 -14.63 14.01
N GLN A 61 -14.64 -15.42 13.71
CA GLN A 61 -14.49 -16.79 13.23
C GLN A 61 -13.66 -16.80 11.94
N VAL A 62 -12.64 -17.65 11.92
CA VAL A 62 -11.90 -17.97 10.69
C VAL A 62 -12.77 -18.84 9.80
N LEU A 63 -13.23 -18.26 8.71
CA LEU A 63 -14.03 -18.89 7.66
C LEU A 63 -13.10 -19.50 6.61
N ARG A 64 -13.45 -20.68 6.09
CA ARG A 64 -12.66 -21.38 5.06
C ARG A 64 -13.57 -21.79 3.91
N THR A 65 -13.05 -21.70 2.70
CA THR A 65 -13.76 -22.22 1.54
C THR A 65 -13.86 -23.73 1.60
N ALA A 66 -14.90 -24.30 0.98
CA ALA A 66 -15.09 -25.76 0.94
C ALA A 66 -13.89 -26.47 0.26
N ASP A 67 -13.34 -25.85 -0.78
CA ASP A 67 -12.35 -26.47 -1.67
C ASP A 67 -10.89 -26.08 -1.35
N ASP A 68 -10.65 -25.11 -0.48
CA ASP A 68 -9.30 -24.63 -0.18
C ASP A 68 -9.11 -24.37 1.32
N LYS A 69 -8.37 -25.29 1.96
CA LYS A 69 -8.07 -25.21 3.40
C LYS A 69 -7.03 -24.14 3.73
N PHE A 70 -6.29 -23.61 2.77
CA PHE A 70 -5.25 -22.61 3.01
C PHE A 70 -5.80 -21.19 2.91
N ASN A 71 -6.78 -20.98 2.02
CA ASN A 71 -7.52 -19.74 1.95
C ASN A 71 -8.51 -19.62 3.09
N HIS A 72 -8.37 -18.56 3.87
CA HIS A 72 -9.23 -18.28 5.01
C HIS A 72 -9.56 -16.78 5.07
N THR A 73 -10.62 -16.46 5.78
CA THR A 73 -11.17 -15.10 5.85
C THR A 73 -11.97 -14.94 7.14
N THR A 74 -12.56 -13.76 7.35
CA THR A 74 -13.50 -13.46 8.43
C THR A 74 -14.68 -12.68 7.84
N LEU A 75 -15.78 -12.49 8.59
CA LEU A 75 -16.88 -11.64 8.14
C LEU A 75 -16.39 -10.23 7.79
N LEU A 76 -15.55 -9.66 8.67
CA LEU A 76 -14.94 -8.34 8.49
C LEU A 76 -14.10 -8.28 7.21
N ASN A 77 -13.30 -9.31 6.94
CA ASN A 77 -12.49 -9.36 5.75
C ASN A 77 -13.31 -9.51 4.45
N GLU A 78 -14.41 -10.26 4.47
CA GLU A 78 -15.32 -10.32 3.33
C GLU A 78 -15.96 -8.96 3.05
N ALA A 79 -16.34 -8.19 4.08
CA ALA A 79 -16.88 -6.84 3.90
C ALA A 79 -15.87 -5.92 3.19
N VAL A 80 -14.59 -5.98 3.59
CA VAL A 80 -13.52 -5.23 2.94
C VAL A 80 -13.26 -5.72 1.51
N ARG A 81 -13.30 -7.02 1.25
CA ARG A 81 -13.12 -7.56 -0.11
C ARG A 81 -14.21 -7.09 -1.08
N GLN A 82 -15.43 -6.94 -0.57
CA GLN A 82 -16.54 -6.33 -1.31
C GLN A 82 -16.46 -4.81 -1.38
N ALA A 83 -15.40 -4.18 -0.83
CA ALA A 83 -15.29 -2.73 -0.68
C ALA A 83 -16.56 -2.11 -0.05
N ASN A 84 -17.20 -2.83 0.87
CA ASN A 84 -18.46 -2.44 1.48
C ASN A 84 -18.20 -1.72 2.81
N TYR A 85 -17.94 -0.41 2.72
CA TYR A 85 -17.59 0.41 3.88
C TYR A 85 -18.66 0.38 4.99
N ARG A 86 -19.95 0.35 4.62
CA ARG A 86 -21.06 0.32 5.59
C ARG A 86 -21.03 -0.97 6.42
N TRP A 87 -20.89 -2.11 5.75
CA TRP A 87 -20.75 -3.40 6.43
C TRP A 87 -19.46 -3.52 7.23
N THR A 88 -18.34 -3.02 6.71
CA THR A 88 -17.08 -3.00 7.46
C THR A 88 -17.24 -2.22 8.77
N LYS A 89 -17.81 -1.00 8.70
CA LYS A 89 -18.06 -0.19 9.89
C LYS A 89 -19.03 -0.89 10.85
N ALA A 90 -20.13 -1.44 10.35
CA ALA A 90 -21.12 -2.11 11.19
C ALA A 90 -20.57 -3.33 11.93
N LEU A 91 -19.72 -4.13 11.28
CA LEU A 91 -19.04 -5.27 11.91
C LEU A 91 -18.07 -4.81 13.02
N LEU A 92 -17.33 -3.73 12.78
CA LEU A 92 -16.45 -3.11 13.77
C LEU A 92 -17.26 -2.52 14.95
N ASP A 93 -18.35 -1.80 14.69
CA ASP A 93 -19.30 -1.29 15.71
C ASP A 93 -19.93 -2.41 16.55
N ALA A 94 -20.08 -3.60 15.96
CA ALA A 94 -20.57 -4.81 16.63
C ALA A 94 -19.50 -5.54 17.46
N GLY A 95 -18.23 -5.14 17.35
CA GLY A 95 -17.13 -5.67 18.15
C GLY A 95 -16.25 -6.72 17.45
N ALA A 96 -16.31 -6.83 16.12
CA ALA A 96 -15.35 -7.60 15.35
C ALA A 96 -13.93 -7.06 15.56
N ASP A 97 -12.97 -7.94 15.77
CA ASP A 97 -11.56 -7.57 15.95
C ASP A 97 -10.91 -7.23 14.59
N PRO A 98 -10.42 -5.99 14.38
CA PRO A 98 -9.71 -5.65 13.14
C PRO A 98 -8.43 -6.47 12.92
N ASN A 99 -7.86 -7.04 13.99
CA ASN A 99 -6.68 -7.89 13.94
C ASN A 99 -7.01 -9.38 13.80
N ALA A 100 -8.30 -9.75 13.77
CA ALA A 100 -8.71 -11.14 13.55
C ALA A 100 -8.02 -11.70 12.30
N SER A 101 -7.49 -12.91 12.42
CA SER A 101 -6.75 -13.57 11.35
C SER A 101 -5.45 -12.85 10.90
N GLY A 102 -4.79 -12.12 11.81
CA GLY A 102 -3.52 -11.45 11.54
C GLY A 102 -3.68 -10.15 10.74
N SER A 103 -4.64 -9.32 11.13
CA SER A 103 -4.87 -8.02 10.47
C SER A 103 -5.18 -8.14 8.97
N LEU A 104 -5.77 -9.28 8.55
CA LEU A 104 -6.10 -9.57 7.15
C LEU A 104 -6.98 -8.48 6.52
N MET A 105 -7.82 -7.83 7.33
CA MET A 105 -8.60 -6.64 6.95
C MET A 105 -7.72 -5.57 6.28
N ALA A 106 -6.61 -5.20 6.93
CA ALA A 106 -5.74 -4.12 6.45
C ALA A 106 -5.05 -4.51 5.13
N TYR A 107 -4.53 -5.74 5.03
CA TYR A 107 -3.92 -6.25 3.79
C TYR A 107 -4.94 -6.32 2.64
N THR A 108 -6.16 -6.82 2.90
CA THR A 108 -7.22 -6.88 1.89
C THR A 108 -7.61 -5.49 1.42
N ALA A 109 -7.71 -4.50 2.31
CA ALA A 109 -8.01 -3.13 1.93
C ALA A 109 -6.95 -2.58 0.96
N SER A 110 -5.68 -2.72 1.31
CA SER A 110 -4.57 -2.19 0.51
C SER A 110 -4.34 -2.93 -0.82
N ASP A 111 -4.64 -4.24 -0.90
CA ASP A 111 -4.38 -5.07 -2.09
C ASP A 111 -5.56 -5.10 -3.08
N ASN A 112 -6.81 -4.99 -2.60
CA ASN A 112 -8.00 -5.30 -3.41
C ASN A 112 -8.95 -4.12 -3.64
N ILE A 113 -8.73 -2.99 -2.98
CA ILE A 113 -9.56 -1.80 -3.10
C ILE A 113 -8.85 -0.76 -3.94
N TRP A 114 -9.34 -0.61 -5.15
CA TRP A 114 -8.84 0.29 -6.17
C TRP A 114 -10.00 1.06 -6.77
N HIS A 115 -9.75 2.29 -7.22
CA HIS A 115 -10.78 3.04 -7.93
C HIS A 115 -11.13 2.35 -9.25
N PRO A 116 -12.42 2.19 -9.64
CA PRO A 116 -12.81 1.40 -10.81
C PRO A 116 -12.24 1.89 -12.15
N LYS A 117 -11.89 3.17 -12.24
CA LYS A 117 -11.28 3.75 -13.43
C LYS A 117 -9.75 3.59 -13.50
N THR A 118 -9.10 3.08 -12.45
CA THR A 118 -7.64 2.90 -12.49
C THR A 118 -7.26 1.78 -13.44
N SER A 119 -6.32 2.07 -14.35
CA SER A 119 -5.81 1.04 -15.25
C SER A 119 -4.83 0.13 -14.49
N PRO A 120 -4.85 -1.20 -14.71
CA PRO A 120 -3.84 -2.09 -14.16
C PRO A 120 -2.42 -1.80 -14.71
N LEU A 121 -2.33 -1.06 -15.84
CA LEU A 121 -1.08 -0.64 -16.46
C LEU A 121 -0.50 0.64 -15.86
N HIS A 122 -1.23 1.35 -15.00
CA HIS A 122 -0.68 2.50 -14.28
C HIS A 122 0.43 2.05 -13.32
N LEU A 123 1.53 2.80 -13.32
CA LEU A 123 2.62 2.67 -12.34
C LEU A 123 2.09 3.03 -10.95
N PHE A 124 1.37 4.14 -10.84
CA PHE A 124 0.71 4.60 -9.61
C PHE A 124 -0.80 4.45 -9.74
N GLN A 125 -1.30 3.27 -9.40
CA GLN A 125 -2.74 2.98 -9.40
C GLN A 125 -3.45 3.78 -8.29
N ASP A 126 -4.68 4.22 -8.54
CA ASP A 126 -5.44 4.91 -7.49
C ASP A 126 -6.06 3.92 -6.51
N GLY A 127 -5.33 3.73 -5.41
CA GLY A 127 -5.79 3.00 -4.24
C GLY A 127 -6.25 3.88 -3.08
N SER A 128 -6.47 5.18 -3.30
CA SER A 128 -7.06 6.09 -2.30
C SER A 128 -8.39 5.60 -1.72
N PRO A 129 -9.24 4.81 -2.41
CA PRO A 129 -10.43 4.27 -1.78
C PRO A 129 -10.16 3.21 -0.71
N ALA A 130 -8.93 2.67 -0.60
CA ALA A 130 -8.53 1.82 0.52
C ALA A 130 -8.33 2.61 1.82
N VAL A 131 -8.01 3.91 1.74
CA VAL A 131 -7.65 4.76 2.89
C VAL A 131 -8.76 4.81 3.95
N PRO A 132 -10.06 5.01 3.61
CA PRO A 132 -11.13 4.96 4.60
C PRO A 132 -11.24 3.62 5.36
N PHE A 133 -10.88 2.49 4.72
CA PHE A 133 -10.88 1.19 5.39
C PHE A 133 -9.67 1.05 6.32
N LEU A 134 -8.51 1.58 5.94
CA LEU A 134 -7.34 1.63 6.82
C LEU A 134 -7.56 2.58 8.01
N GLU A 135 -8.33 3.66 7.82
CA GLU A 135 -8.78 4.53 8.90
C GLU A 135 -9.67 3.79 9.89
N LEU A 136 -10.71 3.09 9.42
CA LEU A 136 -11.52 2.22 10.28
C LEU A 136 -10.68 1.14 10.98
N TYR A 137 -9.72 0.52 10.28
CA TYR A 137 -8.84 -0.48 10.89
C TYR A 137 -8.10 0.10 12.11
N LEU A 138 -7.51 1.29 11.98
CA LEU A 138 -6.74 1.91 13.06
C LEU A 138 -7.64 2.49 14.17
N ASP A 139 -8.78 3.08 13.81
CA ASP A 139 -9.75 3.65 14.77
C ASP A 139 -10.30 2.59 15.74
N TYR A 140 -10.37 1.33 15.31
CA TYR A 140 -10.85 0.21 16.11
C TYR A 140 -9.72 -0.63 16.75
N GLY A 141 -8.50 -0.10 16.80
CA GLY A 141 -7.37 -0.75 17.47
C GLY A 141 -6.57 -1.71 16.60
N GLY A 142 -6.61 -1.56 15.29
CA GLY A 142 -5.75 -2.26 14.35
C GLY A 142 -4.26 -1.98 14.63
N ALA A 143 -3.45 -3.04 14.62
CA ALA A 143 -2.01 -2.94 14.82
C ALA A 143 -1.31 -2.41 13.55
N LEU A 144 -0.63 -1.27 13.67
CA LEU A 144 0.02 -0.57 12.55
C LEU A 144 1.25 -1.32 12.00
N ASP A 145 2.06 -1.85 12.92
CA ASP A 145 3.32 -2.57 12.65
C ASP A 145 3.13 -4.09 12.75
N THR A 146 1.93 -4.57 12.44
CA THR A 146 1.59 -5.99 12.42
C THR A 146 2.39 -6.75 11.37
N THR A 147 2.89 -7.92 11.73
CA THR A 147 3.53 -8.85 10.82
C THR A 147 2.67 -10.10 10.73
N GLY A 148 1.88 -10.25 9.67
CA GLY A 148 1.29 -11.57 9.37
C GLY A 148 -0.03 -11.55 8.62
N GLY A 149 0.02 -11.54 7.29
CA GLY A 149 -1.13 -11.83 6.43
C GLY A 149 -1.53 -13.31 6.46
N GLY A 150 -2.08 -13.80 7.58
CA GLY A 150 -2.70 -15.13 7.66
C GLY A 150 -1.81 -16.33 7.26
N GLY A 151 -0.49 -16.17 7.16
CA GLY A 151 0.43 -17.22 6.67
C GLY A 151 1.21 -16.88 5.40
N TYR A 152 0.95 -15.73 4.75
CA TYR A 152 1.79 -15.23 3.66
C TYR A 152 2.81 -14.25 4.19
N ASN A 153 4.09 -14.68 4.22
CA ASN A 153 5.31 -13.91 4.44
C ASN A 153 5.21 -12.82 5.52
N ASN A 154 5.84 -13.04 6.69
CA ASN A 154 5.96 -12.14 7.87
C ASN A 154 6.45 -10.69 7.60
N ASN A 155 5.86 -10.02 6.61
CA ASN A 155 6.14 -8.69 6.17
C ASN A 155 5.21 -7.77 6.96
N PRO A 156 5.76 -6.73 7.59
CA PRO A 156 4.98 -5.60 8.08
C PRO A 156 3.90 -5.17 7.08
N LEU A 157 2.75 -4.72 7.56
CA LEU A 157 1.70 -4.15 6.71
C LEU A 157 2.29 -3.16 5.71
N ILE A 158 3.14 -2.23 6.17
CA ILE A 158 3.81 -1.24 5.32
C ILE A 158 4.75 -1.84 4.25
N ASN A 159 5.24 -3.08 4.43
CA ASN A 159 6.15 -3.77 3.51
C ASN A 159 5.41 -4.66 2.49
N ALA A 160 4.09 -4.81 2.58
CA ALA A 160 3.35 -5.54 1.58
C ALA A 160 3.47 -4.82 0.22
N PRO A 161 3.46 -5.58 -0.90
CA PRO A 161 3.79 -5.08 -2.23
C PRO A 161 2.64 -4.24 -2.80
N PHE A 162 2.31 -3.17 -2.10
CA PHE A 162 1.26 -2.26 -2.51
C PHE A 162 1.77 -1.43 -3.68
N LYS A 163 1.03 -1.46 -4.79
CA LYS A 163 1.06 -0.38 -5.79
C LYS A 163 0.27 0.86 -5.31
N ASN A 164 -0.13 0.87 -4.04
CA ASN A 164 -1.03 1.85 -3.45
C ASN A 164 -0.20 2.86 -2.64
N LEU A 165 0.35 3.85 -3.33
CA LEU A 165 1.13 4.89 -2.69
C LEU A 165 0.29 5.69 -1.68
N ALA A 166 -1.01 5.85 -1.91
CA ALA A 166 -1.93 6.50 -0.96
C ALA A 166 -2.02 5.76 0.37
N ALA A 167 -2.14 4.44 0.36
CA ALA A 167 -2.13 3.62 1.58
C ALA A 167 -0.79 3.71 2.32
N GLN A 168 0.34 3.67 1.59
CA GLN A 168 1.66 3.76 2.22
C GLN A 168 1.88 5.11 2.89
N VAL A 169 1.55 6.21 2.20
CA VAL A 169 1.60 7.57 2.76
C VAL A 169 0.73 7.66 4.00
N PHE A 170 -0.52 7.20 3.93
CA PHE A 170 -1.45 7.20 5.05
C PHE A 170 -0.90 6.47 6.29
N LEU A 171 -0.29 5.30 6.10
CA LEU A 171 0.29 4.49 7.18
C LEU A 171 1.54 5.18 7.78
N LEU A 172 2.41 5.76 6.94
CA LEU A 172 3.60 6.51 7.39
C LEU A 172 3.23 7.78 8.16
N GLU A 173 2.19 8.50 7.72
CA GLU A 173 1.65 9.67 8.44
C GLU A 173 1.20 9.29 9.86
N ARG A 174 0.73 8.05 10.04
CA ARG A 174 0.36 7.48 11.35
C ARG A 174 1.52 6.79 12.07
N SER A 175 2.75 7.04 11.62
CA SER A 175 3.99 6.56 12.23
C SER A 175 4.27 5.06 12.04
N ALA A 176 3.77 4.45 10.96
CA ALA A 176 4.20 3.10 10.59
C ALA A 176 5.73 3.07 10.38
N ASN A 177 6.39 2.01 10.84
CA ASN A 177 7.82 1.92 10.74
C ASN A 177 8.25 1.33 9.40
N GLY A 178 8.60 2.18 8.44
CA GLY A 178 9.10 1.76 7.12
C GLY A 178 10.43 1.00 7.12
N TRP A 179 11.12 0.92 8.27
CA TRP A 179 12.33 0.11 8.49
C TRP A 179 12.05 -1.22 9.19
N LEU A 180 10.78 -1.54 9.48
CA LEU A 180 10.45 -2.73 10.24
C LEU A 180 10.85 -4.00 9.47
N THR A 181 11.53 -4.90 10.18
CA THR A 181 11.95 -6.21 9.70
C THR A 181 12.24 -7.11 10.91
N SER A 182 12.04 -8.42 10.75
CA SER A 182 12.37 -9.41 11.78
C SER A 182 13.83 -9.85 11.75
N LEU A 183 14.61 -9.38 10.75
CA LEU A 183 16.02 -9.73 10.62
C LEU A 183 16.91 -8.78 11.42
N PRO A 184 18.03 -9.29 11.97
CA PRO A 184 19.04 -8.43 12.57
C PRO A 184 19.66 -7.51 11.51
N GLU A 185 20.06 -6.32 11.96
CA GLU A 185 20.66 -5.28 11.14
C GLU A 185 21.78 -5.82 10.24
N SER A 186 21.60 -5.67 8.93
CA SER A 186 22.48 -6.17 7.89
C SER A 186 22.02 -5.64 6.53
N SER A 187 22.85 -5.72 5.49
CA SER A 187 22.41 -5.39 4.12
C SER A 187 21.23 -6.25 3.66
N ARG A 188 21.11 -7.48 4.17
CA ARG A 188 19.95 -8.34 3.92
C ARG A 188 18.69 -7.80 4.61
N ALA A 189 18.80 -7.36 5.86
CA ALA A 189 17.68 -6.76 6.58
C ALA A 189 17.24 -5.44 5.93
N PHE A 190 18.20 -4.58 5.59
CA PHE A 190 17.97 -3.33 4.85
C PHE A 190 17.10 -3.56 3.61
N ARG A 191 17.52 -4.47 2.71
CA ARG A 191 16.78 -4.82 1.48
C ARG A 191 15.39 -5.44 1.71
N ARG A 192 15.05 -5.85 2.94
CA ARG A 192 13.72 -6.39 3.27
C ARG A 192 12.76 -5.37 3.86
N THR A 193 13.26 -4.24 4.35
CA THR A 193 12.43 -3.10 4.77
C THR A 193 11.76 -2.43 3.57
N MET A 194 10.63 -1.74 3.75
CA MET A 194 9.98 -0.99 2.67
C MET A 194 10.95 0.05 2.09
N PHE A 195 11.53 0.90 2.94
CA PHE A 195 12.45 1.94 2.47
C PHE A 195 13.67 1.36 1.77
N GLY A 196 14.29 0.32 2.32
CA GLY A 196 15.45 -0.32 1.68
C GLY A 196 15.12 -1.02 0.36
N LYS A 197 13.90 -1.57 0.19
CA LYS A 197 13.44 -2.07 -1.13
C LYS A 197 13.40 -0.95 -2.15
N TYR A 198 12.79 0.18 -1.80
CA TYR A 198 12.70 1.32 -2.71
C TYR A 198 14.07 1.91 -3.04
N ILE A 199 14.94 2.09 -2.05
CA ILE A 199 16.31 2.60 -2.25
C ILE A 199 17.11 1.64 -3.13
N THR A 200 17.09 0.33 -2.85
CA THR A 200 17.85 -0.64 -3.66
C THR A 200 17.29 -0.89 -5.06
N GLY A 201 15.99 -0.68 -5.26
CA GLY A 201 15.36 -0.70 -6.57
C GLY A 201 15.33 0.66 -7.27
N GLY A 202 16.08 1.66 -6.80
CA GLY A 202 16.11 3.03 -7.32
C GLY A 202 16.63 3.19 -8.77
N LEU A 203 16.82 2.10 -9.51
CA LEU A 203 16.91 2.15 -10.98
C LEU A 203 15.53 2.31 -11.65
N SER A 204 14.46 2.01 -10.92
CA SER A 204 13.10 2.14 -11.41
C SER A 204 12.55 3.53 -11.07
N ALA A 205 12.01 4.26 -12.06
CA ALA A 205 11.49 5.61 -11.87
C ALA A 205 10.37 5.68 -10.81
N ASP A 206 9.48 4.68 -10.77
CA ASP A 206 8.39 4.57 -9.79
C ASP A 206 8.93 4.43 -8.35
N TYR A 207 10.06 3.75 -8.17
CA TYR A 207 10.70 3.61 -6.86
C TYR A 207 11.32 4.93 -6.40
N ASN A 208 12.00 5.65 -7.29
CA ASN A 208 12.55 6.97 -7.00
C ASN A 208 11.48 8.00 -6.71
N GLU A 209 10.38 8.01 -7.47
CA GLU A 209 9.27 8.93 -7.26
C GLU A 209 8.52 8.64 -5.95
N THR A 210 8.33 7.37 -5.60
CA THR A 210 7.81 6.96 -4.29
C THR A 210 8.70 7.48 -3.17
N MET A 211 10.02 7.26 -3.26
CA MET A 211 10.97 7.73 -2.25
C MET A 211 11.04 9.25 -2.17
N TYR A 212 11.05 9.95 -3.32
CA TYR A 212 11.01 11.39 -3.37
C TYR A 212 9.77 11.91 -2.63
N THR A 213 8.60 11.31 -2.87
CA THR A 213 7.35 11.61 -2.16
C THR A 213 7.50 11.43 -0.65
N PHE A 214 8.09 10.32 -0.18
CA PHE A 214 8.31 10.10 1.25
C PHE A 214 9.27 11.11 1.87
N VAL A 215 10.32 11.50 1.17
CA VAL A 215 11.32 12.46 1.66
C VAL A 215 10.73 13.88 1.74
N ILE A 216 10.10 14.37 0.68
CA ILE A 216 9.58 15.74 0.66
C ILE A 216 8.42 15.95 1.65
N ARG A 217 7.70 14.87 2.00
CA ARG A 217 6.62 14.87 2.99
C ARG A 217 7.10 14.57 4.43
N ASP A 218 8.40 14.47 4.68
CA ASP A 218 8.97 14.13 5.99
C ASP A 218 8.49 12.78 6.56
N LEU A 219 8.15 11.84 5.67
CA LEU A 219 7.72 10.49 6.00
C LEU A 219 8.90 9.50 6.07
N PHE A 220 10.01 9.83 5.42
CA PHE A 220 11.26 9.07 5.52
C PHE A 220 11.96 9.33 6.86
N ARG A 221 11.64 8.52 7.86
CA ARG A 221 12.23 8.65 9.21
C ARG A 221 13.40 7.70 9.37
N MET A 222 14.62 8.19 9.16
CA MET A 222 15.85 7.39 9.28
C MET A 222 15.98 6.79 10.71
N PRO A 223 16.40 5.52 10.86
CA PRO A 223 16.69 4.95 12.17
C PRO A 223 17.88 5.68 12.82
N GLN A 224 18.01 5.57 14.14
CA GLN A 224 19.18 6.11 14.86
C GLN A 224 20.48 5.34 14.59
N SER A 225 20.40 4.20 13.90
CA SER A 225 21.57 3.39 13.57
C SER A 225 22.35 4.01 12.40
N ASP A 226 23.63 4.30 12.64
CA ASP A 226 24.54 4.85 11.63
C ASP A 226 24.74 3.89 10.44
N SER A 227 24.57 2.58 10.64
CA SER A 227 24.74 1.62 9.55
C SER A 227 23.70 1.81 8.45
N TYR A 228 22.46 2.18 8.80
CA TYR A 228 21.41 2.47 7.83
C TYR A 228 21.76 3.71 7.01
N ARG A 229 22.31 4.75 7.65
CA ARG A 229 22.79 5.95 6.93
C ARG A 229 23.90 5.59 5.95
N THR A 230 24.87 4.79 6.36
CA THR A 230 25.94 4.30 5.49
C THR A 230 25.39 3.46 4.33
N MET A 231 24.49 2.51 4.60
CA MET A 231 23.87 1.68 3.56
C MET A 231 23.06 2.51 2.55
N VAL A 232 22.32 3.52 3.01
CA VAL A 232 21.57 4.44 2.14
C VAL A 232 22.54 5.22 1.25
N HIS A 233 23.58 5.81 1.84
CA HIS A 233 24.62 6.53 1.10
C HIS A 233 25.27 5.64 0.03
N ASP A 234 25.76 4.47 0.43
CA ASP A 234 26.54 3.59 -0.45
C ASP A 234 25.70 3.05 -1.61
N VAL A 235 24.42 2.73 -1.36
CA VAL A 235 23.51 2.32 -2.44
C VAL A 235 23.26 3.44 -3.42
N TYR A 236 22.96 4.66 -2.95
CA TYR A 236 22.72 5.77 -3.87
C TYR A 236 23.99 6.19 -4.63
N LEU A 237 25.16 6.09 -4.00
CA LEU A 237 26.44 6.31 -4.68
C LEU A 237 26.65 5.28 -5.80
N ASP A 238 26.49 3.99 -5.52
CA ASP A 238 26.60 2.91 -6.52
C ASP A 238 25.59 3.08 -7.67
N LEU A 239 24.36 3.51 -7.38
CA LEU A 239 23.35 3.81 -8.41
C LEU A 239 23.76 5.00 -9.28
N LEU A 240 24.26 6.09 -8.68
CA LEU A 240 24.72 7.27 -9.41
C LEU A 240 25.92 6.94 -10.30
N GLU A 241 26.86 6.12 -9.82
CA GLU A 241 28.03 5.69 -10.58
C GLU A 241 27.65 4.81 -11.77
N ARG A 242 26.63 3.97 -11.63
CA ARG A 242 26.14 3.12 -12.73
C ARG A 242 25.45 3.90 -13.83
N GLU A 243 24.69 4.93 -13.44
CA GLU A 243 23.86 5.69 -14.38
C GLU A 243 24.55 6.96 -14.94
N SER A 244 25.68 7.40 -14.38
CA SER A 244 26.31 8.68 -14.75
C SER A 244 26.68 8.78 -16.22
N ASP A 245 27.09 7.66 -16.83
CA ASP A 245 27.51 7.58 -18.23
C ASP A 245 26.39 7.07 -19.16
N SER A 246 25.19 6.83 -18.61
CA SER A 246 24.05 6.37 -19.37
C SER A 246 23.63 7.41 -20.41
N SER A 247 23.35 6.93 -21.63
CA SER A 247 22.93 7.77 -22.76
C SER A 247 21.58 7.30 -23.30
N GLY A 248 20.78 8.25 -23.77
CA GLY A 248 19.43 8.01 -24.29
C GLY A 248 18.32 8.51 -23.36
N PRO A 249 17.10 8.73 -23.90
CA PRO A 249 16.03 9.41 -23.16
C PRO A 249 15.59 8.69 -21.89
N GLU A 250 15.43 7.35 -21.94
CA GLU A 250 14.97 6.56 -20.79
C GLU A 250 15.99 6.57 -19.66
N ALA A 251 17.26 6.29 -19.96
CA ALA A 251 18.30 6.22 -18.94
C ALA A 251 18.61 7.61 -18.35
N ARG A 252 18.53 8.69 -19.16
CA ARG A 252 18.63 10.06 -18.64
C ARG A 252 17.44 10.44 -17.76
N HIS A 253 16.23 9.99 -18.08
CA HIS A 253 15.09 10.15 -17.20
C HIS A 253 15.28 9.40 -15.87
N HIS A 254 15.78 8.16 -15.88
CA HIS A 254 16.11 7.42 -14.66
C HIS A 254 17.15 8.17 -13.81
N LEU A 255 18.26 8.60 -14.42
CA LEU A 255 19.28 9.38 -13.74
C LEU A 255 18.70 10.68 -13.16
N TRP A 256 17.82 11.37 -13.88
CA TRP A 256 17.13 12.55 -13.37
C TRP A 256 16.32 12.24 -12.10
N THR A 257 15.47 11.20 -12.12
CA THR A 257 14.67 10.83 -10.93
C THR A 257 15.55 10.48 -9.73
N LEU A 258 16.66 9.78 -9.99
CA LEU A 258 17.67 9.41 -8.99
C LEU A 258 18.34 10.64 -8.39
N GLN A 259 18.79 11.59 -9.23
CA GLN A 259 19.39 12.85 -8.78
C GLN A 259 18.42 13.67 -7.92
N ARG A 260 17.13 13.70 -8.27
CA ARG A 260 16.10 14.43 -7.51
C ARG A 260 15.86 13.82 -6.13
N VAL A 261 15.77 12.49 -6.01
CA VAL A 261 15.62 11.85 -4.70
C VAL A 261 16.88 12.00 -3.84
N VAL A 262 18.07 11.85 -4.41
CA VAL A 262 19.34 12.05 -3.68
C VAL A 262 19.48 13.49 -3.21
N GLY A 263 19.17 14.47 -4.06
CA GLY A 263 19.16 15.89 -3.69
C GLY A 263 18.21 16.16 -2.52
N ALA A 264 16.96 15.67 -2.60
CA ALA A 264 16.00 15.83 -1.52
C ALA A 264 16.46 15.17 -0.20
N MET A 265 17.11 14.01 -0.27
CA MET A 265 17.67 13.33 0.90
C MET A 265 18.81 14.14 1.55
N ILE A 266 19.65 14.79 0.75
CA ILE A 266 20.71 15.68 1.23
C ILE A 266 20.10 16.92 1.89
N ASP A 267 19.14 17.57 1.22
CA ASP A 267 18.47 18.79 1.72
C ASP A 267 17.75 18.56 3.05
N LYS A 268 17.17 17.37 3.23
CA LYS A 268 16.52 16.95 4.48
C LYS A 268 17.50 16.41 5.54
N GLY A 269 18.80 16.35 5.26
CA GLY A 269 19.82 15.87 6.18
C GLY A 269 19.77 14.36 6.46
N HIS A 270 19.16 13.58 5.56
CA HIS A 270 19.12 12.13 5.65
C HIS A 270 20.43 11.48 5.20
N ILE A 271 21.15 12.12 4.28
CA ILE A 271 22.44 11.68 3.75
C ILE A 271 23.42 12.86 3.81
N THR A 272 24.66 12.60 4.20
CA THR A 272 25.77 13.52 4.00
C THR A 272 26.50 13.11 2.72
N PRO A 273 26.56 13.97 1.68
CA PRO A 273 27.18 13.58 0.42
C PRO A 273 28.70 13.45 0.58
N SER A 274 29.27 12.38 0.01
CA SER A 274 30.70 12.26 -0.21
C SER A 274 31.16 13.16 -1.37
N ALA A 275 32.47 13.43 -1.45
CA ALA A 275 33.04 14.21 -2.56
C ALA A 275 32.71 13.62 -3.93
N ARG A 276 32.72 12.28 -4.05
CA ARG A 276 32.36 11.57 -5.29
C ARG A 276 30.87 11.73 -5.62
N MET A 277 29.99 11.61 -4.62
CA MET A 277 28.56 11.84 -4.83
C MET A 277 28.28 13.28 -5.29
N THR A 278 28.92 14.27 -4.66
CA THR A 278 28.83 15.67 -5.09
C THR A 278 29.29 15.85 -6.54
N GLU A 279 30.45 15.29 -6.90
CA GLU A 279 30.97 15.32 -8.28
C GLU A 279 29.96 14.75 -9.28
N LEU A 280 29.39 13.57 -9.01
CA LEU A 280 28.42 12.92 -9.89
C LEU A 280 27.14 13.76 -10.06
N LEU A 281 26.62 14.33 -8.96
CA LEU A 281 25.45 15.19 -8.99
C LEU A 281 25.70 16.50 -9.77
N THR A 282 26.93 17.00 -9.80
CA THR A 282 27.27 18.25 -10.50
C THR A 282 27.67 18.03 -11.97
N THR A 283 28.53 17.05 -12.23
CA THR A 283 29.15 16.84 -13.55
C THR A 283 28.18 16.15 -14.52
N HIS A 284 27.33 15.26 -14.00
CA HIS A 284 26.36 14.49 -14.79
C HIS A 284 24.92 14.98 -14.59
N ALA A 285 24.74 16.24 -14.19
CA ALA A 285 23.41 16.81 -13.93
C ALA A 285 22.50 16.68 -15.16
N VAL A 286 21.30 16.12 -14.96
CA VAL A 286 20.29 16.00 -16.01
C VAL A 286 19.32 17.20 -15.90
N PRO A 287 19.06 17.95 -16.98
CA PRO A 287 18.15 19.09 -16.96
C PRO A 287 16.70 18.61 -16.87
N ASP A 288 15.82 19.47 -16.35
CA ASP A 288 14.40 19.15 -16.17
C ASP A 288 13.65 18.84 -17.48
N SER A 289 14.14 19.33 -18.61
CA SER A 289 13.60 19.01 -19.94
C SER A 289 13.78 17.54 -20.34
N GLU A 290 14.67 16.81 -19.66
CA GLU A 290 14.97 15.39 -19.93
C GLU A 290 14.44 14.47 -18.82
N GLY A 291 13.74 15.06 -17.84
CA GLY A 291 13.16 14.38 -16.69
C GLY A 291 11.67 14.66 -16.55
N GLY A 292 11.09 14.10 -15.48
CA GLY A 292 9.70 14.30 -15.14
C GLY A 292 9.22 13.33 -14.07
N TRP A 293 8.09 13.64 -13.45
CA TRP A 293 7.39 12.72 -12.59
C TRP A 293 6.18 12.17 -13.32
N VAL A 294 5.82 10.92 -12.99
CA VAL A 294 4.63 10.26 -13.52
C VAL A 294 3.37 10.82 -12.86
N THR A 295 3.45 11.17 -11.57
CA THR A 295 2.38 11.83 -10.83
C THR A 295 2.57 13.35 -10.81
N PRO A 296 1.49 14.13 -11.01
CA PRO A 296 1.52 15.56 -10.77
C PRO A 296 1.88 15.87 -9.31
N LYS A 297 2.41 17.07 -9.07
CA LYS A 297 2.85 17.51 -7.74
C LYS A 297 1.77 17.30 -6.67
N GLY A 298 2.12 16.52 -5.64
CA GLY A 298 1.25 16.27 -4.49
C GLY A 298 0.20 15.18 -4.72
N GLN A 299 0.05 14.66 -5.94
CA GLN A 299 -0.80 13.49 -6.20
C GLN A 299 -0.12 12.20 -5.73
N LEU A 300 -0.93 11.17 -5.49
CA LEU A 300 -0.48 9.85 -5.04
C LEU A 300 -0.91 8.74 -6.01
N HIS A 301 -1.46 9.13 -7.16
CA HIS A 301 -1.91 8.23 -8.21
C HIS A 301 -1.90 8.97 -9.56
N GLN A 302 -1.89 8.21 -10.65
CA GLN A 302 -2.06 8.75 -12.00
C GLN A 302 -3.54 9.12 -12.25
N ASN A 303 -3.79 10.15 -13.06
CA ASN A 303 -5.14 10.55 -13.47
C ASN A 303 -5.74 9.55 -14.47
N TYR A 304 -7.07 9.43 -14.48
CA TYR A 304 -7.80 8.40 -15.23
C TYR A 304 -8.06 8.71 -16.71
N ASP A 305 -8.19 10.00 -17.03
CA ASP A 305 -8.87 10.44 -18.27
C ASP A 305 -7.91 10.74 -19.43
N ASP A 306 -6.62 10.39 -19.33
CA ASP A 306 -5.68 10.64 -20.43
C ASP A 306 -4.90 9.39 -20.88
N PRO A 307 -5.37 8.68 -21.92
CA PRO A 307 -4.65 7.56 -22.53
C PRO A 307 -3.35 7.99 -23.25
N ARG A 308 -2.98 9.28 -23.25
CA ARG A 308 -1.74 9.86 -23.79
C ARG A 308 -0.83 10.47 -22.72
N GLN A 309 -1.27 10.64 -21.46
CA GLN A 309 -0.37 10.99 -20.35
C GLN A 309 0.54 9.81 -19.93
N GLY A 310 0.31 8.62 -20.49
CA GLY A 310 1.13 7.44 -20.24
C GLY A 310 2.46 7.35 -21.01
N SER A 311 2.87 8.35 -21.81
CA SER A 311 4.13 8.22 -22.57
C SER A 311 4.81 9.52 -23.04
N VAL A 312 4.50 10.68 -22.46
CA VAL A 312 5.36 11.86 -22.71
C VAL A 312 6.34 11.98 -21.55
N LEU A 313 7.51 11.37 -21.71
CA LEU A 313 8.73 11.84 -21.07
C LEU A 313 8.88 13.33 -21.43
N GLY A 314 8.40 14.21 -20.55
CA GLY A 314 8.36 15.65 -20.83
C GLY A 314 7.28 16.37 -20.06
N THR A 315 7.66 16.86 -18.88
CA THR A 315 7.14 18.08 -18.22
C THR A 315 5.63 18.24 -18.09
N GLU A 316 5.09 17.94 -16.91
CA GLU A 316 4.06 18.80 -16.28
C GLU A 316 4.38 19.00 -14.79
N LEU A 317 5.19 20.03 -14.49
CA LEU A 317 5.21 20.71 -13.19
C LEU A 317 4.90 22.18 -13.44
N TRP A 318 3.69 22.60 -13.04
CA TRP A 318 3.43 23.95 -12.55
C TRP A 318 2.68 23.81 -11.22
#